data_AF-A0A3S1AXM3-F1
#
_entry.id   AF-A0A3S1AXM3-F1
#
_cell.length_a   1.000
_cell.length_b   1.000
_cell.length_c   1.000
_cell.angle_alpha   90.00
_cell.angle_beta   90.00
_cell.angle_gamma   90.00
#
_symmetry.space_group_name_H-M   'P 1'
#
loop_
_entity.id
_entity.type
_entity.pdbx_description
1 polymer ?
#
loop_
_entity_poly.entity_id
_entity_poly.type
_entity_poly.pdbx_seq_one_letter_code
_entity_poly.pdbx_strand_id
1 'polypeptide(L)'
;MTMASSRIDTGDGEESVPDYQIVAAIDFGTTFSGYAYSFASNQQAIHVNKNWGQTQGFLLHKTPTCLLLKPDGQFDSFGFEAVSKYNELSEEEACSHYYFDRFKMKLYNNK
;
A
#
# COMPACT_ATOMS: atom_id res chain seq x y z
N MET A 1 8.32 18.48 -31.42
CA MET A 1 7.30 18.43 -32.49
C MET A 1 5.99 18.05 -31.82
N THR A 2 5.19 19.06 -31.46
CA THR A 2 3.94 18.90 -30.70
C THR A 2 2.86 18.44 -31.67
N MET A 3 2.30 17.24 -31.47
CA MET A 3 1.12 16.82 -32.20
C MET A 3 -0.11 17.23 -31.39
N ALA A 4 -0.81 18.24 -31.90
CA ALA A 4 -2.13 18.63 -31.43
C ALA A 4 -3.12 17.50 -31.74
N SER A 5 -3.84 17.03 -30.72
CA SER A 5 -4.99 16.15 -30.92
C SER A 5 -6.23 17.04 -31.11
N SER A 6 -6.69 17.15 -32.35
CA SER A 6 -7.94 17.83 -32.70
C SER A 6 -9.12 16.92 -32.32
N ARG A 7 -9.93 17.34 -31.34
CA ARG A 7 -11.18 16.67 -30.97
C ARG A 7 -12.31 17.15 -31.87
N ILE A 8 -13.00 16.22 -32.52
CA ILE A 8 -14.33 16.46 -33.09
C ILE A 8 -15.32 16.23 -31.95
N ASP A 9 -16.06 17.27 -31.60
CA ASP A 9 -17.14 17.25 -30.62
C ASP A 9 -18.43 16.77 -31.30
N THR A 10 -18.91 15.60 -30.90
CA THR A 10 -20.29 15.16 -31.14
C THR A 10 -20.85 14.74 -29.80
N GLY A 11 -21.77 15.55 -29.28
CA GLY A 11 -22.35 15.38 -27.97
C GLY A 11 -23.13 14.08 -27.82
N ASP A 12 -22.81 13.39 -26.72
CA ASP A 12 -23.69 12.65 -25.83
C ASP A 12 -22.94 12.65 -24.49
N GLY A 13 -23.64 12.78 -23.35
CA GLY A 13 -23.04 13.05 -22.03
C GLY A 13 -21.90 12.10 -21.66
N GLU A 14 -20.67 12.50 -21.99
CA GLU A 14 -19.45 11.74 -21.75
C GLU A 14 -19.05 12.00 -20.30
N GLU A 15 -19.21 10.99 -19.42
CA GLU A 15 -18.47 10.98 -18.17
C GLU A 15 -17.00 11.20 -18.54
N SER A 16 -16.45 12.34 -18.11
CA SER A 16 -15.07 12.69 -18.39
C SER A 16 -14.19 11.52 -18.01
N VAL A 17 -13.57 10.85 -19.00
CA VAL A 17 -12.66 9.74 -18.74
C VAL A 17 -11.63 10.26 -17.75
N PRO A 18 -11.57 9.73 -16.52
CA PRO A 18 -10.68 10.29 -15.53
C PRO A 18 -9.24 10.22 -16.04
N ASP A 19 -8.48 11.29 -15.84
CA ASP A 19 -7.09 11.41 -16.29
C ASP A 19 -6.10 10.58 -15.44
N TYR A 20 -6.53 9.41 -14.96
CA TYR A 20 -5.66 8.47 -14.25
C TYR A 20 -5.14 7.40 -15.20
N GLN A 21 -3.84 7.11 -15.11
CA GLN A 21 -3.20 6.06 -15.90
C GLN A 21 -3.29 4.69 -15.22
N ILE A 22 -3.52 4.65 -13.91
CA ILE A 22 -3.55 3.45 -13.08
C ILE A 22 -4.73 3.54 -12.11
N VAL A 23 -5.47 2.44 -11.97
CA VAL A 23 -6.46 2.23 -10.91
C VAL A 23 -5.89 1.22 -9.94
N ALA A 24 -5.88 1.53 -8.64
CA ALA A 24 -5.38 0.64 -7.61
C ALA A 24 -6.45 0.35 -6.54
N ALA A 25 -6.46 -0.88 -6.06
CA ALA A 25 -7.21 -1.32 -4.89
C ALA A 25 -6.22 -1.66 -3.77
N ILE A 26 -6.45 -1.10 -2.58
CA ILE A 26 -5.62 -1.34 -1.39
C ILE A 26 -6.49 -2.04 -0.35
N ASP A 27 -6.00 -3.17 0.15
CA ASP A 27 -6.61 -3.95 1.22
C ASP A 27 -5.71 -3.89 2.45
N PHE A 28 -6.11 -3.11 3.46
CA PHE A 28 -5.55 -3.23 4.80
C PHE A 28 -6.34 -4.31 5.54
N GLY A 29 -5.89 -5.57 5.47
CA GLY A 29 -6.54 -6.67 6.17
C GLY A 29 -6.29 -6.64 7.68
N THR A 30 -6.81 -7.61 8.41
CA THR A 30 -6.51 -7.75 9.85
C THR A 30 -5.12 -8.33 10.08
N THR A 31 -4.75 -9.38 9.34
CA THR A 31 -3.42 -10.02 9.44
C THR A 31 -2.46 -9.50 8.38
N PHE A 32 -2.91 -9.41 7.12
CA PHE A 32 -2.08 -9.07 5.98
C PHE A 32 -2.71 -7.97 5.15
N SER A 33 -1.87 -7.08 4.64
CA SER A 33 -2.24 -6.00 3.74
C SER A 33 -1.68 -6.25 2.35
N GLY A 34 -2.38 -5.76 1.33
CA GLY A 34 -1.86 -5.80 -0.02
C GLY A 34 -2.57 -4.87 -0.96
N TYR A 35 -2.17 -4.90 -2.22
CA TYR A 35 -2.76 -4.10 -3.26
C TYR A 35 -2.83 -4.86 -4.58
N ALA A 36 -3.74 -4.42 -5.42
CA ALA A 36 -3.82 -4.77 -6.83
C ALA A 36 -3.95 -3.50 -7.64
N TYR A 37 -3.50 -3.50 -8.89
CA TYR A 37 -3.69 -2.38 -9.79
C TYR A 37 -3.87 -2.84 -11.23
N SER A 38 -4.49 -1.99 -12.05
CA SER A 38 -4.57 -2.13 -13.50
C SER A 38 -4.26 -0.80 -14.17
N PHE A 39 -3.79 -0.85 -15.41
CA PHE A 39 -3.67 0.36 -16.22
C PHE A 39 -5.04 0.73 -16.77
N ALA A 40 -5.36 2.03 -16.79
CA ALA A 40 -6.63 2.50 -17.36
C ALA A 40 -6.79 2.10 -18.84
N SER A 41 -5.68 1.98 -19.56
CA SER A 41 -5.60 1.50 -20.95
C SER A 41 -5.81 -0.01 -21.11
N ASN A 42 -5.69 -0.80 -20.03
CA ASN A 42 -5.91 -2.24 -20.04
C ASN A 42 -6.42 -2.74 -18.67
N GLN A 43 -7.71 -2.52 -18.42
CA GLN A 43 -8.34 -2.86 -17.14
C GLN A 43 -8.48 -4.37 -16.88
N GLN A 44 -8.29 -5.21 -17.91
CA GLN A 44 -8.35 -6.67 -17.79
C GLN A 44 -7.05 -7.26 -17.22
N ALA A 45 -5.94 -6.54 -17.32
CA ALA A 45 -4.66 -6.94 -16.74
C ALA A 45 -4.56 -6.47 -15.28
N ILE A 46 -4.74 -7.41 -14.35
CA ILE A 46 -4.57 -7.15 -12.91
C ILE A 46 -3.16 -7.52 -12.47
N HIS A 47 -2.49 -6.54 -11.89
CA HIS A 47 -1.16 -6.67 -11.33
C HIS A 47 -1.25 -6.64 -9.80
N VAL A 48 -0.54 -7.57 -9.15
CA VAL A 48 -0.40 -7.64 -7.69
C VAL A 48 1.08 -7.68 -7.36
N ASN A 49 1.45 -7.34 -6.11
CA ASN A 49 2.78 -7.65 -5.64
C ASN A 49 2.98 -9.18 -5.65
N LYS A 50 4.12 -9.66 -6.14
CA LYS A 50 4.48 -11.09 -6.16
C LYS A 50 5.71 -11.40 -5.31
N ASN A 51 6.43 -10.37 -4.88
CA ASN A 51 7.79 -10.49 -4.35
C ASN A 51 7.92 -9.75 -3.01
N TRP A 52 6.83 -9.63 -2.24
CA TRP A 52 6.93 -8.97 -0.93
C TRP A 52 7.75 -9.83 0.01
N GLY A 53 8.72 -9.19 0.69
CA GLY A 53 9.69 -9.86 1.54
C GLY A 53 10.81 -10.58 0.78
N GLN A 54 11.00 -10.30 -0.52
CA GLN A 54 12.08 -10.92 -1.31
C GLN A 54 13.47 -10.67 -0.71
N THR A 55 13.71 -9.47 -0.17
CA THR A 55 14.94 -9.13 0.54
C THR A 55 15.16 -9.94 1.83
N GLN A 56 14.09 -10.55 2.34
CA GLN A 56 14.04 -11.39 3.55
C GLN A 56 13.82 -12.88 3.21
N GLY A 57 13.89 -13.25 1.92
CA GLY A 57 13.72 -14.63 1.45
C GLY A 57 12.27 -15.08 1.23
N PHE A 58 11.28 -14.19 1.34
CA PHE A 58 9.87 -14.50 1.10
C PHE A 58 9.41 -14.10 -0.31
N LEU A 59 8.48 -14.86 -0.90
CA LEU A 59 7.81 -14.54 -2.16
C LEU A 59 6.31 -14.48 -1.94
N LEU A 60 5.87 -13.42 -1.25
CA LEU A 60 4.49 -13.29 -0.82
C LEU A 60 3.74 -12.21 -1.61
N HIS A 61 2.44 -12.41 -1.77
CA HIS A 61 1.54 -11.47 -2.42
C HIS A 61 1.03 -10.36 -1.49
N LYS A 62 1.32 -10.50 -0.19
CA LYS A 62 0.85 -9.61 0.87
C LYS A 62 1.96 -9.39 1.90
N THR A 63 1.84 -8.32 2.67
CA THR A 63 2.74 -7.99 3.78
C THR A 63 1.99 -7.96 5.11
N PRO A 64 2.61 -8.23 6.26
CA PRO A 64 1.94 -8.10 7.56
C PRO A 64 1.26 -6.74 7.73
N THR A 65 0.12 -6.70 8.40
CA THR A 65 -0.57 -5.44 8.72
C THR A 65 -0.02 -4.87 10.02
N CYS A 66 1.20 -4.35 9.95
CA CYS A 66 1.87 -3.76 11.10
C CYS A 66 2.59 -2.46 10.72
N LEU A 67 2.77 -1.62 11.71
CA LEU A 67 3.32 -0.27 11.58
C LEU A 67 4.34 -0.05 12.69
N LEU A 68 5.50 0.47 12.34
CA LEU A 68 6.50 0.98 13.28
C LEU A 68 6.54 2.50 13.19
N LEU A 69 6.39 3.17 14.33
CA LEU A 69 6.62 4.60 14.47
C LEU A 69 7.83 4.86 15.36
N LYS A 70 8.51 5.95 15.07
CA LYS A 70 9.60 6.49 15.87
C LYS A 70 9.08 7.04 17.21
N PRO A 71 9.96 7.32 18.18
CA PRO A 71 9.54 7.86 19.48
C PRO A 71 8.81 9.21 19.40
N ASP A 72 9.02 9.98 18.34
CA ASP A 72 8.31 11.24 18.08
C ASP A 72 6.95 11.04 17.36
N GLY A 73 6.52 9.80 17.17
CA GLY A 73 5.27 9.42 16.50
C GLY A 73 5.34 9.49 14.97
N GLN A 74 6.49 9.83 14.38
CA GLN A 74 6.64 9.83 12.93
C GLN A 74 6.69 8.41 12.36
N PHE A 75 6.17 8.25 11.14
CA PHE A 75 6.25 7.00 10.40
C PHE A 75 7.70 6.55 10.24
N ASP A 76 7.98 5.29 10.59
CA ASP A 76 9.25 4.64 10.24
C ASP A 76 9.05 3.67 9.08
N SER A 77 8.21 2.65 9.28
CA SER A 77 8.07 1.53 8.33
C SER A 77 6.75 0.77 8.49
N PHE A 78 6.40 -0.01 7.47
CA PHE A 78 5.19 -0.83 7.43
C PHE A 78 5.50 -2.28 7.01
N GLY A 79 4.71 -3.22 7.52
CA GLY A 79 4.74 -4.63 7.11
C GLY A 79 6.08 -5.30 7.36
N PHE A 80 6.59 -6.02 6.36
CA PHE A 80 7.83 -6.80 6.48
C PHE A 80 9.03 -5.98 6.94
N GLU A 81 9.14 -4.73 6.52
CA GLU A 81 10.22 -3.84 6.95
C GLU A 81 10.07 -3.47 8.43
N ALA A 82 8.85 -3.17 8.88
CA ALA A 82 8.56 -2.88 10.28
C ALA A 82 8.90 -4.06 11.20
N VAL A 83 8.58 -5.29 10.76
CA VAL A 83 8.93 -6.52 11.49
C VAL A 83 10.45 -6.67 11.62
N SER A 84 11.19 -6.50 10.52
CA SER A 84 12.66 -6.62 10.54
C SER A 84 13.28 -5.59 11.48
N LYS A 85 12.95 -4.31 11.26
CA LYS A 85 13.50 -3.21 12.05
C LYS A 85 13.18 -3.35 13.53
N TYR A 86 11.93 -3.68 13.88
CA TYR A 86 11.55 -3.85 15.28
C TYR A 86 12.32 -5.00 15.95
N ASN A 87 12.56 -6.11 15.24
CA ASN A 87 13.36 -7.23 15.76
C ASN A 87 14.86 -6.91 15.87
N GLU A 88 15.35 -5.89 15.17
CA GLU A 88 16.73 -5.42 15.21
C GLU A 88 16.97 -4.37 16.32
N LEU A 89 15.92 -3.79 16.90
CA LEU A 89 16.03 -2.83 18.00
C LEU A 89 16.52 -3.52 19.28
N SER A 90 17.35 -2.81 20.06
CA SER A 90 17.63 -3.19 21.45
C SER A 90 16.39 -3.02 22.33
N GLU A 91 16.38 -3.63 23.52
CA GLU A 91 15.26 -3.50 24.47
C GLU A 91 14.96 -2.03 24.85
N GLU A 92 16.00 -1.21 25.02
CA GLU A 92 15.87 0.20 25.36
C GLU A 92 15.24 1.00 24.21
N GLU A 93 15.68 0.76 22.97
CA GLU A 93 15.11 1.41 21.79
C GLU A 93 13.67 0.97 21.55
N ALA A 94 13.38 -0.34 21.69
CA ALA A 94 12.06 -0.90 21.50
C ALA A 94 11.03 -0.30 22.48
N CYS A 95 11.44 -0.01 23.72
CA CYS A 95 10.57 0.66 24.71
C CYS A 95 10.16 2.09 24.32
N SER A 96 10.98 2.77 23.50
CA SER A 96 10.71 4.13 23.04
C SER A 96 9.93 4.20 21.72
N HIS A 97 9.97 3.13 20.91
CA HIS A 97 9.26 3.06 19.64
C HIS A 97 7.82 2.57 19.81
N TYR A 98 6.97 2.88 18.83
CA TYR A 98 5.60 2.38 18.81
C TYR A 98 5.43 1.34 17.71
N TYR A 99 5.37 0.07 18.11
CA TYR A 99 5.08 -1.03 17.21
C TYR A 99 3.62 -1.50 17.34
N PHE A 100 2.88 -1.40 16.24
CA PHE A 100 1.47 -1.79 16.18
C PHE A 100 1.29 -3.01 15.28
N ASP A 101 1.29 -4.20 15.87
CA ASP A 101 0.88 -5.42 15.17
C ASP A 101 -0.65 -5.51 15.03
N ARG A 102 -1.10 -5.90 13.83
CA ARG A 102 -2.53 -6.05 13.47
C ARG A 102 -3.37 -4.85 13.89
N PHE A 103 -2.89 -3.64 13.63
CA PHE A 103 -3.48 -2.40 14.16
C PHE A 103 -4.97 -2.22 13.83
N LYS A 104 -5.46 -2.82 12.73
CA LYS A 104 -6.89 -2.82 12.38
C LYS A 104 -7.76 -3.41 13.49
N MET A 105 -7.26 -4.41 14.23
CA MET A 105 -7.97 -4.99 15.37
C MET A 105 -7.99 -4.04 16.57
N LYS A 106 -6.95 -3.21 16.75
CA LYS A 106 -6.93 -2.19 17.82
C LYS A 106 -7.96 -1.09 17.56
N LEU A 107 -8.21 -0.75 16.30
CA LEU A 107 -9.23 0.22 15.90
C LEU A 107 -10.67 -0.29 16.08
N TYR A 108 -10.88 -1.61 16.00
CA TYR A 108 -12.21 -2.21 16.13
C TYR A 108 -12.81 -2.05 17.54
N ASN A 109 -11.96 -1.95 18.57
CA ASN A 109 -12.38 -1.91 19.97
C ASN A 109 -12.63 -0.49 20.51
N ASN A 110 -12.53 0.56 19.67
CA ASN A 110 -12.78 1.94 20.07
C ASN A 110 -14.27 2.33 20.00
N LYS A 111 -15.16 1.44 20.43
CA LYS A 111 -16.58 1.79 20.63
C LYS A 111 -16.82 2.33 22.02
#